data_AF-A0A2N9Y801-F1
#
_entry.id   AF-A0A2N9Y801-F1
#
_cell.length_a   1.000
_cell.length_b   1.000
_cell.length_c   1.000
_cell.angle_alpha   90.00
_cell.angle_beta   90.00
_cell.angle_gamma   90.00
#
_symmetry.space_group_name_H-M   'P 1'
#
loop_
_entity.id
_entity.type
_entity.pdbx_description
1 polymer ?
#
loop_
_entity_poly.entity_id
_entity_poly.type
_entity_poly.pdbx_seq_one_letter_code
_entity_poly.pdbx_strand_id
1 'polypeptide(L)'
;MNASFQKDQSSSDYHSVVEQSGIKTGDGGFDITVAGATTMTGGIIDSTAPANKNKLTTGSISTSDITNSAHATASSHGFSLSGNDTIKNIAKNVLNHGKAKHGAEGETKSAISDGTIILTGESNQRAMGQDAGQIIDALNRNTAAAHQAVGQLNVAPLEDILRNRLGMKNQWVDEWFDIWDGVRKIAYVKNHPVGEVAHDENGNTLYLTDENGKPIKGSDGKYITLYNFLKPEEENHLQKGPDGAVYMFYNGIFNSPDDAARNAVQMAVYNNGHLYFTYFPQSKDPLVELGIAFYQKFLEGNIGGLSNSTKKFQDFVSRYGNEGAIVSMHSRGTLTGGNGLRDLEERGIHGIAKKTDFYLFGSAAHLQSIANTVDYLSDGEKNYIYVQGHILDPISTVIGYNWPTAYQVPLKFPYVLFLPVIPMIEQGGALIGHNPSTHNCYGDASRECQTNYGSFDFNKLYSTRTRTKK
;
A
#
# COMPACT_ATOMS: atom_id res chain seq x y z
N MET A 1 -36.67 25.97 -2.56
CA MET A 1 -36.09 24.76 -3.18
C MET A 1 -35.63 23.86 -2.04
N ASN A 2 -36.34 22.76 -1.81
CA ASN A 2 -35.96 21.76 -0.81
C ASN A 2 -34.96 20.79 -1.45
N ALA A 3 -33.72 20.77 -0.95
CA ALA A 3 -32.72 19.77 -1.30
C ALA A 3 -32.51 18.87 -0.09
N SER A 4 -32.97 17.61 -0.17
CA SER A 4 -32.59 16.58 0.78
C SER A 4 -31.19 16.08 0.39
N PHE A 5 -30.18 16.34 1.22
CA PHE A 5 -28.89 15.66 1.10
C PHE A 5 -28.97 14.33 1.86
N GLN A 6 -28.95 13.22 1.12
CA GLN A 6 -28.84 11.88 1.68
C GLN A 6 -27.36 11.53 1.84
N LYS A 7 -27.02 10.89 2.96
CA LYS A 7 -25.67 10.41 3.32
C LYS A 7 -25.31 9.24 2.38
N ASP A 8 -24.29 9.41 1.56
CA ASP A 8 -23.71 8.27 0.83
C ASP A 8 -22.89 7.43 1.81
N GLN A 9 -23.37 6.22 2.12
CA GLN A 9 -22.56 5.19 2.76
C GLN A 9 -22.15 4.20 1.67
N SER A 10 -20.85 4.10 1.43
CA SER A 10 -20.26 3.04 0.64
C SER A 10 -19.39 2.19 1.56
N SER A 11 -19.70 0.91 1.64
CA SER A 11 -18.84 -0.11 2.25
C SER A 11 -18.49 -1.15 1.18
N SER A 12 -17.25 -1.61 1.20
CA SER A 12 -16.72 -2.61 0.27
C SER A 12 -16.00 -3.68 1.08
N ASP A 13 -16.59 -4.87 1.17
CA ASP A 13 -15.98 -6.03 1.83
C ASP A 13 -15.43 -6.97 0.75
N TYR A 14 -14.11 -7.19 0.74
CA TYR A 14 -13.41 -7.99 -0.26
C TYR A 14 -12.58 -9.07 0.42
N HIS A 15 -13.00 -10.32 0.23
CA HIS A 15 -12.32 -11.52 0.70
C HIS A 15 -12.13 -12.45 -0.49
N SER A 16 -11.06 -12.31 -1.28
CA SER A 16 -10.77 -13.24 -2.37
C SER A 16 -9.33 -13.70 -2.31
N VAL A 17 -9.11 -14.99 -2.53
CA VAL A 17 -7.80 -15.51 -2.92
C VAL A 17 -7.47 -14.90 -4.28
N VAL A 18 -6.29 -14.31 -4.40
CA VAL A 18 -5.83 -13.68 -5.65
C VAL A 18 -4.98 -14.70 -6.44
N GLU A 19 -4.10 -15.43 -5.75
CA GLU A 19 -3.30 -16.50 -6.32
C GLU A 19 -3.34 -17.76 -5.45
N GLN A 20 -3.35 -18.91 -6.12
CA GLN A 20 -3.49 -20.21 -5.49
C GLN A 20 -2.12 -20.84 -5.17
N SER A 21 -1.91 -21.23 -3.90
CA SER A 21 -0.69 -21.96 -3.51
C SER A 21 -0.71 -23.39 -4.03
N GLY A 22 0.43 -23.92 -4.48
CA GLY A 22 0.48 -25.30 -4.96
C GLY A 22 1.81 -25.76 -5.53
N ILE A 23 1.88 -27.06 -5.85
CA ILE A 23 2.98 -27.68 -6.58
C ILE A 23 2.59 -27.72 -8.06
N LYS A 24 3.43 -27.18 -8.94
CA LYS A 24 3.21 -27.22 -10.39
C LYS A 24 4.37 -27.93 -11.08
N THR A 25 4.09 -29.02 -11.77
CA THR A 25 5.09 -29.82 -12.50
C THR A 25 4.84 -29.78 -14.00
N GLY A 26 5.92 -29.77 -14.78
CA GLY A 26 5.84 -29.91 -16.23
C GLY A 26 5.63 -31.38 -16.67
N ASP A 27 6.00 -31.69 -17.91
CA ASP A 27 5.74 -32.99 -18.56
C ASP A 27 6.45 -34.21 -17.91
N GLY A 28 7.29 -33.95 -16.90
CA GLY A 28 7.93 -34.95 -16.05
C GLY A 28 7.00 -35.55 -14.98
N GLY A 29 5.88 -34.89 -14.67
CA GLY A 29 4.92 -35.33 -13.66
C GLY A 29 5.40 -35.11 -12.22
N PHE A 30 4.72 -35.75 -11.27
CA PHE A 30 5.07 -35.71 -9.86
C PHE A 30 5.12 -37.13 -9.27
N ASP A 31 6.07 -37.37 -8.35
CA ASP A 31 6.08 -38.52 -7.44
C ASP A 31 6.30 -38.00 -6.02
N ILE A 32 5.20 -37.76 -5.31
CA ILE A 32 5.18 -37.14 -3.98
C ILE A 32 4.93 -38.24 -2.95
N THR A 33 5.80 -38.35 -1.95
CA THR A 33 5.61 -39.26 -0.81
C THR A 33 5.56 -38.48 0.50
N VAL A 34 4.46 -38.60 1.21
CA VAL A 34 4.20 -37.98 2.52
C VAL A 34 3.92 -39.09 3.53
N ALA A 35 4.74 -39.20 4.57
CA ALA A 35 4.56 -40.27 5.57
C ALA A 35 3.27 -40.11 6.41
N GLY A 36 2.81 -38.87 6.58
CA GLY A 36 1.66 -38.51 7.42
C GLY A 36 0.44 -38.00 6.62
N ALA A 37 -0.24 -36.98 7.13
CA ALA A 37 -1.41 -36.39 6.47
C ALA A 37 -1.00 -35.32 5.44
N THR A 38 -1.67 -35.33 4.29
CA THR A 38 -1.66 -34.23 3.32
C THR A 38 -2.94 -33.41 3.48
N THR A 39 -2.81 -32.14 3.89
CA THR A 39 -3.96 -31.23 4.05
C THR A 39 -3.85 -30.09 3.04
N MET A 40 -4.89 -29.90 2.25
CA MET A 40 -4.96 -28.83 1.24
C MET A 40 -6.15 -27.92 1.54
N THR A 41 -5.92 -26.62 1.62
CA THR A 41 -6.96 -25.59 1.80
C THR A 41 -6.85 -24.59 0.67
N GLY A 42 -7.77 -24.68 -0.28
CA GLY A 42 -7.71 -23.94 -1.54
C GLY A 42 -6.40 -24.10 -2.31
N GLY A 43 -5.67 -25.21 -2.17
CA GLY A 43 -4.35 -25.41 -2.80
C GLY A 43 -4.34 -26.41 -3.95
N ILE A 44 -3.33 -26.42 -4.81
CA ILE A 44 -3.26 -27.36 -5.96
C ILE A 44 -1.99 -28.21 -6.02
N ILE A 45 -2.12 -29.40 -6.60
CA ILE A 45 -1.00 -30.17 -7.17
C ILE A 45 -1.30 -30.35 -8.65
N ASP A 46 -0.67 -29.54 -9.48
CA ASP A 46 -0.94 -29.42 -10.91
C ASP A 46 0.20 -29.99 -11.74
N SER A 47 -0.14 -30.67 -12.84
CA SER A 47 0.82 -31.33 -13.72
C SER A 47 0.37 -31.26 -15.18
N THR A 48 1.29 -30.90 -16.07
CA THR A 48 1.06 -31.00 -17.53
C THR A 48 1.35 -32.40 -18.07
N ALA A 49 1.87 -33.32 -17.25
CA ALA A 49 2.21 -34.68 -17.65
C ALA A 49 0.97 -35.60 -17.71
N PRO A 50 1.00 -36.66 -18.55
CA PRO A 50 -0.04 -37.68 -18.56
C PRO A 50 -0.17 -38.38 -17.19
N ALA A 51 -1.39 -38.82 -16.85
CA ALA A 51 -1.72 -39.35 -15.52
C ALA A 51 -0.83 -40.51 -15.03
N ASN A 52 -0.25 -41.30 -15.93
CA ASN A 52 0.65 -42.39 -15.57
C ASN A 52 2.01 -41.94 -15.02
N LYS A 53 2.34 -40.64 -15.10
CA LYS A 53 3.54 -40.03 -14.52
C LYS A 53 3.27 -39.26 -13.21
N ASN A 54 2.03 -39.28 -12.75
CA ASN A 54 1.59 -38.53 -11.58
C ASN A 54 1.26 -39.53 -10.47
N LYS A 55 1.97 -39.45 -9.34
CA LYS A 55 1.83 -40.34 -8.19
C LYS A 55 1.92 -39.56 -6.88
N LEU A 56 0.90 -39.71 -6.03
CA LEU A 56 0.89 -39.21 -4.66
C LEU A 56 0.72 -40.38 -3.70
N THR A 57 1.69 -40.59 -2.82
CA THR A 57 1.62 -41.57 -1.72
C THR A 57 1.52 -40.79 -0.41
N THR A 58 0.43 -40.94 0.34
CA THR A 58 0.22 -40.21 1.60
C THR A 58 -0.41 -41.11 2.68
N GLY A 59 -0.21 -40.79 3.96
CA GLY A 59 -0.85 -41.49 5.07
C GLY A 59 -2.38 -41.27 5.08
N SER A 60 -2.79 -40.00 5.05
CA SER A 60 -4.18 -39.58 4.83
C SER A 60 -4.23 -38.32 3.98
N ILE A 61 -5.41 -37.96 3.48
CA ILE A 61 -5.62 -36.72 2.72
C ILE A 61 -6.90 -36.01 3.17
N SER A 62 -6.84 -34.69 3.28
CA SER A 62 -8.00 -33.84 3.57
C SER A 62 -7.94 -32.56 2.74
N THR A 63 -9.07 -32.19 2.15
CA THR A 63 -9.19 -31.02 1.28
C THR A 63 -10.30 -30.11 1.79
N SER A 64 -10.06 -28.81 1.77
CA SER A 64 -11.10 -27.78 1.97
C SER A 64 -10.98 -26.70 0.92
N ASP A 65 -12.11 -26.05 0.62
CA ASP A 65 -12.19 -24.93 -0.32
C ASP A 65 -12.24 -23.61 0.44
N ILE A 66 -11.87 -22.51 -0.22
CA ILE A 66 -11.99 -21.15 0.31
C ILE A 66 -13.09 -20.43 -0.46
N THR A 67 -14.08 -19.89 0.26
CA THR A 67 -15.12 -19.05 -0.32
C THR A 67 -14.58 -17.64 -0.50
N ASN A 68 -14.64 -17.14 -1.73
CA ASN A 68 -14.28 -15.78 -2.09
C ASN A 68 -15.55 -14.91 -2.19
N SER A 69 -15.50 -13.67 -1.70
CA SER A 69 -16.62 -12.72 -1.77
C SER A 69 -16.15 -11.29 -2.05
N ALA A 70 -16.97 -10.55 -2.80
CA ALA A 70 -16.86 -9.10 -2.96
C ALA A 70 -18.27 -8.50 -2.87
N HIS A 71 -18.51 -7.63 -1.89
CA HIS A 71 -19.78 -6.94 -1.74
C HIS A 71 -19.58 -5.43 -1.82
N ALA A 72 -20.32 -4.76 -2.70
CA ALA A 72 -20.37 -3.30 -2.78
C ALA A 72 -21.81 -2.79 -2.72
N THR A 73 -22.03 -1.72 -1.96
CA THR A 73 -23.28 -0.97 -1.94
C THR A 73 -23.04 0.49 -2.26
N ALA A 74 -23.82 1.04 -3.19
CA ALA A 74 -23.78 2.45 -3.58
C ALA A 74 -25.18 2.96 -3.93
N SER A 75 -25.46 4.22 -3.58
CA SER A 75 -26.63 4.98 -4.01
C SER A 75 -26.17 6.31 -4.59
N SER A 76 -26.69 6.73 -5.75
CA SER A 76 -26.47 8.10 -6.27
C SER A 76 -27.72 8.61 -6.99
N HIS A 77 -28.00 9.91 -6.87
CA HIS A 77 -28.97 10.67 -7.69
C HIS A 77 -28.23 11.87 -8.27
N GLY A 78 -28.22 12.00 -9.61
CA GLY A 78 -27.38 12.96 -10.34
C GLY A 78 -27.95 14.38 -10.43
N PHE A 79 -27.06 15.37 -10.50
CA PHE A 79 -27.35 16.78 -10.84
C PHE A 79 -26.63 17.13 -12.15
N SER A 80 -27.35 17.71 -13.12
CA SER A 80 -26.80 18.11 -14.42
C SER A 80 -26.47 19.61 -14.44
N LEU A 81 -25.28 19.97 -14.90
CA LEU A 81 -24.89 21.34 -15.23
C LEU A 81 -24.58 21.43 -16.73
N SER A 82 -25.17 22.44 -17.38
CA SER A 82 -25.20 22.62 -18.82
C SER A 82 -23.91 23.24 -19.36
N GLY A 83 -23.24 22.56 -20.30
CA GLY A 83 -22.14 23.13 -21.08
C GLY A 83 -21.48 22.13 -22.02
N ASN A 84 -21.66 22.36 -23.34
CA ASN A 84 -21.02 21.73 -24.51
C ASN A 84 -21.44 20.30 -24.91
N ASP A 85 -21.82 20.14 -26.19
CA ASP A 85 -22.56 19.00 -26.75
C ASP A 85 -21.82 17.65 -26.79
N THR A 86 -20.52 17.61 -26.45
CA THR A 86 -19.74 16.37 -26.38
C THR A 86 -20.00 15.56 -25.09
N ILE A 87 -20.51 16.21 -24.03
CA ILE A 87 -20.82 15.55 -22.74
C ILE A 87 -22.23 14.92 -22.71
N LYS A 88 -23.11 15.25 -23.67
CA LYS A 88 -24.48 14.72 -23.74
C LYS A 88 -24.56 13.20 -23.88
N ASN A 89 -23.57 12.56 -24.50
CA ASN A 89 -23.57 11.11 -24.69
C ASN A 89 -23.01 10.35 -23.48
N ILE A 90 -22.13 10.97 -22.69
CA ILE A 90 -21.60 10.37 -21.46
C ILE A 90 -22.66 10.43 -20.35
N ALA A 91 -23.37 11.56 -20.24
CA ALA A 91 -24.43 11.73 -19.25
C ALA A 91 -25.64 10.81 -19.48
N LYS A 92 -25.99 10.48 -20.74
CA LYS A 92 -27.14 9.59 -21.04
C LYS A 92 -26.93 8.14 -20.61
N ASN A 93 -25.68 7.65 -20.56
CA ASN A 93 -25.40 6.28 -20.13
C ASN A 93 -25.29 6.12 -18.61
N VAL A 94 -24.93 7.19 -17.89
CA VAL A 94 -24.80 7.16 -16.42
C VAL A 94 -26.15 7.29 -15.72
N LEU A 95 -27.14 7.95 -16.35
CA LEU A 95 -28.46 8.19 -15.75
C LEU A 95 -29.44 7.00 -15.79
N ASN A 96 -29.11 5.89 -16.45
CA ASN A 96 -30.05 4.78 -16.68
C ASN A 96 -29.91 3.56 -15.75
N HIS A 97 -28.99 3.55 -14.78
CA HIS A 97 -28.84 2.41 -13.86
C HIS A 97 -28.99 2.86 -12.40
N GLY A 98 -30.25 2.84 -11.94
CA GLY A 98 -30.61 3.03 -10.54
C GLY A 98 -30.10 1.90 -9.64
N LYS A 99 -29.88 2.24 -8.36
CA LYS A 99 -29.64 1.37 -7.19
C LYS A 99 -29.29 -0.10 -7.49
N ALA A 100 -28.00 -0.38 -7.65
CA ALA A 100 -27.50 -1.75 -7.71
C ALA A 100 -26.86 -2.13 -6.37
N LYS A 101 -27.49 -3.05 -5.63
CA LYS A 101 -26.74 -3.94 -4.73
C LYS A 101 -26.03 -4.94 -5.64
N HIS A 102 -24.74 -5.08 -5.49
CA HIS A 102 -23.99 -5.98 -6.34
C HIS A 102 -22.96 -6.69 -5.47
N GLY A 103 -23.11 -8.00 -5.38
CA GLY A 103 -22.18 -8.92 -4.74
C GLY A 103 -21.73 -9.95 -5.77
N ALA A 104 -20.46 -10.34 -5.71
CA ALA A 104 -19.92 -11.44 -6.49
C ALA A 104 -19.29 -12.45 -5.53
N GLU A 105 -19.56 -13.72 -5.77
CA GLU A 105 -19.04 -14.85 -5.00
C GLU A 105 -18.19 -15.73 -5.93
N GLY A 106 -17.14 -16.32 -5.40
CA GLY A 106 -16.20 -17.18 -6.12
C GLY A 106 -15.65 -18.24 -5.16
N GLU A 107 -14.94 -19.24 -5.68
CA GLU A 107 -14.38 -20.30 -4.86
C GLU A 107 -12.94 -20.61 -5.27
N THR A 108 -12.08 -20.86 -4.29
CA THR A 108 -10.76 -21.42 -4.49
C THR A 108 -10.75 -22.82 -3.91
N LYS A 109 -10.80 -23.81 -4.79
CA LYS A 109 -10.92 -25.23 -4.48
C LYS A 109 -9.58 -25.91 -4.35
N SER A 110 -9.48 -26.87 -3.44
CA SER A 110 -8.30 -27.75 -3.45
C SER A 110 -8.41 -28.76 -4.58
N ALA A 111 -7.37 -28.93 -5.41
CA ALA A 111 -7.42 -29.86 -6.55
C ALA A 111 -6.07 -30.55 -6.84
N ILE A 112 -6.12 -31.77 -7.38
CA ILE A 112 -4.94 -32.57 -7.75
C ILE A 112 -5.13 -33.12 -9.15
N SER A 113 -4.18 -32.86 -10.06
CA SER A 113 -4.20 -33.40 -11.42
C SER A 113 -4.30 -34.93 -11.43
N ASP A 114 -4.86 -35.48 -12.51
CA ASP A 114 -5.07 -36.92 -12.66
C ASP A 114 -3.77 -37.70 -12.46
N GLY A 115 -3.87 -38.80 -11.70
CA GLY A 115 -2.73 -39.61 -11.30
C GLY A 115 -3.10 -40.69 -10.29
N THR A 116 -2.10 -41.50 -9.92
CA THR A 116 -2.27 -42.55 -8.92
C THR A 116 -2.16 -41.97 -7.52
N ILE A 117 -3.20 -42.13 -6.69
CA ILE A 117 -3.16 -41.76 -5.26
C ILE A 117 -3.15 -43.04 -4.42
N ILE A 118 -2.16 -43.18 -3.55
CA ILE A 118 -2.00 -44.31 -2.63
C ILE A 118 -2.15 -43.79 -1.20
N LEU A 119 -3.19 -44.26 -0.51
CA LEU A 119 -3.41 -43.98 0.91
C LEU A 119 -2.83 -45.13 1.74
N THR A 120 -1.93 -44.82 2.68
CA THR A 120 -1.16 -45.83 3.44
C THR A 120 -1.64 -46.02 4.87
N GLY A 121 -2.54 -45.17 5.39
CA GLY A 121 -3.06 -45.23 6.76
C GLY A 121 -4.48 -45.79 6.87
N GLU A 122 -4.64 -47.02 7.38
CA GLU A 122 -5.95 -47.65 7.60
C GLU A 122 -6.73 -47.09 8.82
N SER A 123 -6.04 -46.48 9.80
CA SER A 123 -6.62 -46.06 11.08
C SER A 123 -7.33 -44.69 11.04
N ASN A 124 -6.83 -43.74 10.25
CA ASN A 124 -7.41 -42.39 10.14
C ASN A 124 -8.64 -42.34 9.22
N GLN A 125 -8.79 -43.29 8.29
CA GLN A 125 -9.94 -43.37 7.37
C GLN A 125 -11.24 -43.77 8.09
N ARG A 126 -11.16 -44.68 9.07
CA ARG A 126 -12.33 -45.09 9.89
C ARG A 126 -12.85 -43.97 10.79
N ALA A 127 -11.98 -43.08 11.26
CA ALA A 127 -12.38 -41.90 12.03
C ALA A 127 -13.15 -40.86 11.19
N MET A 128 -12.98 -40.88 9.86
CA MET A 128 -13.72 -40.05 8.90
C MET A 128 -14.96 -40.75 8.31
N GLY A 129 -15.19 -42.03 8.62
CA GLY A 129 -16.38 -42.78 8.20
C GLY A 129 -16.47 -43.10 6.70
N GLN A 130 -15.38 -43.00 5.94
CA GLN A 130 -15.36 -43.16 4.47
C GLN A 130 -14.34 -44.23 4.03
N ASP A 131 -14.65 -44.95 2.95
CA ASP A 131 -13.73 -45.91 2.31
C ASP A 131 -12.63 -45.18 1.51
N ALA A 132 -11.44 -45.80 1.38
CA ALA A 132 -10.31 -45.22 0.67
C ALA A 132 -10.66 -44.81 -0.78
N GLY A 133 -11.48 -45.61 -1.48
CA GLY A 133 -11.97 -45.29 -2.81
C GLY A 133 -12.86 -44.04 -2.81
N GLN A 134 -13.76 -43.93 -1.84
CA GLN A 134 -14.67 -42.78 -1.71
C GLN A 134 -13.91 -41.47 -1.45
N ILE A 135 -12.84 -41.51 -0.66
CA ILE A 135 -11.98 -40.33 -0.40
C ILE A 135 -11.28 -39.89 -1.69
N ILE A 136 -10.76 -40.84 -2.47
CA ILE A 136 -10.03 -40.56 -3.71
C ILE A 136 -10.98 -40.06 -4.82
N ASP A 137 -12.19 -40.61 -4.89
CA ASP A 137 -13.23 -40.24 -5.84
C ASP A 137 -13.81 -38.84 -5.55
N ALA A 138 -13.78 -38.40 -4.29
CA ALA A 138 -14.25 -37.08 -3.87
C ALA A 138 -13.25 -35.94 -4.13
N LEU A 139 -11.99 -36.25 -4.47
CA LEU A 139 -10.98 -35.23 -4.75
C LEU A 139 -11.27 -34.50 -6.07
N ASN A 140 -11.24 -33.18 -6.03
CA ASN A 140 -11.34 -32.38 -7.25
C ASN A 140 -10.11 -32.60 -8.14
N ARG A 141 -10.35 -33.01 -9.39
CA ARG A 141 -9.32 -33.26 -10.40
C ARG A 141 -9.07 -32.09 -11.35
N ASN A 142 -9.90 -31.06 -11.26
CA ASN A 142 -9.85 -29.93 -12.16
C ASN A 142 -8.99 -28.80 -11.59
N THR A 143 -7.67 -28.94 -11.71
CA THR A 143 -6.70 -27.91 -11.28
C THR A 143 -6.84 -26.61 -12.08
N ALA A 144 -7.25 -26.69 -13.35
CA ALA A 144 -7.39 -25.53 -14.24
C ALA A 144 -8.58 -24.62 -13.87
N ALA A 145 -9.64 -25.18 -13.27
CA ALA A 145 -10.81 -24.43 -12.77
C ALA A 145 -10.87 -24.39 -11.23
N ALA A 146 -9.80 -24.80 -10.55
CA ALA A 146 -9.73 -24.84 -9.10
C ALA A 146 -9.72 -23.45 -8.47
N HIS A 147 -9.45 -22.39 -9.24
CA HIS A 147 -9.43 -21.03 -8.74
C HIS A 147 -10.38 -20.12 -9.52
N GLN A 148 -11.41 -19.63 -8.84
CA GLN A 148 -12.29 -18.56 -9.31
C GLN A 148 -12.18 -17.39 -8.35
N ALA A 149 -11.26 -16.48 -8.64
CA ALA A 149 -11.19 -15.20 -7.95
C ALA A 149 -12.49 -14.41 -8.19
N VAL A 150 -12.95 -13.68 -7.17
CA VAL A 150 -14.05 -12.74 -7.37
C VAL A 150 -13.49 -11.51 -8.08
N GLY A 151 -13.83 -11.36 -9.35
CA GLY A 151 -13.67 -10.09 -10.07
C GLY A 151 -14.66 -9.05 -9.52
N GLN A 152 -14.25 -7.77 -9.46
CA GLN A 152 -15.18 -6.70 -9.15
C GLN A 152 -16.33 -6.70 -10.19
N LEU A 153 -17.55 -6.94 -9.70
CA LEU A 153 -18.86 -6.75 -10.33
C LEU A 153 -18.95 -6.83 -11.86
N ASN A 154 -19.46 -7.97 -12.32
CA ASN A 154 -19.57 -8.31 -13.74
C ASN A 154 -20.78 -7.62 -14.42
N VAL A 155 -20.50 -6.87 -15.49
CA VAL A 155 -21.47 -6.27 -16.43
C VAL A 155 -21.89 -7.28 -17.49
N ALA A 156 -22.68 -8.26 -17.08
CA ALA A 156 -22.97 -9.46 -17.85
C ALA A 156 -24.05 -9.42 -18.97
N PRO A 157 -24.55 -8.30 -19.54
CA PRO A 157 -25.30 -8.39 -20.79
C PRO A 157 -24.38 -8.10 -21.99
N LEU A 158 -23.32 -8.88 -22.18
CA LEU A 158 -22.50 -8.83 -23.40
C LEU A 158 -21.99 -10.22 -23.84
N GLU A 159 -22.70 -11.28 -23.48
CA GLU A 159 -22.29 -12.65 -23.81
C GLU A 159 -22.61 -13.09 -25.25
N ASP A 160 -23.40 -12.32 -26.00
CA ASP A 160 -23.82 -12.73 -27.36
C ASP A 160 -22.88 -12.26 -28.49
N ILE A 161 -21.85 -11.47 -28.18
CA ILE A 161 -20.87 -10.94 -29.17
C ILE A 161 -19.60 -11.84 -29.23
N LEU A 162 -19.59 -12.93 -28.47
CA LEU A 162 -18.46 -13.84 -28.28
C LEU A 162 -18.34 -14.92 -29.35
N ARG A 163 -18.20 -14.52 -30.62
CA ARG A 163 -17.76 -15.46 -31.67
C ARG A 163 -16.45 -15.12 -32.38
N ASN A 164 -15.82 -13.99 -32.10
CA ASN A 164 -14.51 -13.63 -32.70
C ASN A 164 -13.35 -13.55 -31.68
N ARG A 165 -13.43 -14.35 -30.61
CA ARG A 165 -12.59 -14.26 -29.41
C ARG A 165 -11.29 -15.09 -29.50
N LEU A 166 -10.29 -14.63 -30.24
CA LEU A 166 -8.89 -15.09 -30.07
C LEU A 166 -7.84 -13.95 -29.93
N GLY A 167 -8.22 -12.68 -30.12
CA GLY A 167 -7.29 -11.54 -29.96
C GLY A 167 -7.30 -10.87 -28.58
N MET A 168 -8.42 -10.90 -27.85
CA MET A 168 -8.59 -10.07 -26.64
C MET A 168 -8.19 -10.73 -25.31
N LYS A 169 -7.91 -12.04 -25.29
CA LYS A 169 -7.54 -12.74 -24.04
C LYS A 169 -6.07 -12.52 -23.64
N ASN A 170 -5.22 -12.13 -24.60
CA ASN A 170 -3.80 -11.86 -24.34
C ASN A 170 -3.58 -10.43 -23.84
N GLN A 171 -4.25 -9.42 -24.41
CA GLN A 171 -4.05 -8.01 -24.04
C GLN A 171 -4.27 -7.69 -22.55
N TRP A 172 -5.30 -8.24 -21.90
CA TRP A 172 -5.58 -7.97 -20.48
C TRP A 172 -4.57 -8.63 -19.52
N VAL A 173 -4.03 -9.78 -19.90
CA VAL A 173 -2.99 -10.49 -19.13
C VAL A 173 -1.66 -9.79 -19.33
N ASP A 174 -1.37 -9.38 -20.56
CA ASP A 174 -0.18 -8.61 -20.92
C ASP A 174 -0.17 -7.25 -20.18
N GLU A 175 -1.29 -6.51 -20.16
CA GLU A 175 -1.43 -5.24 -19.42
C GLU A 175 -1.19 -5.40 -17.90
N TRP A 176 -1.65 -6.50 -17.30
CA TRP A 176 -1.40 -6.79 -15.89
C TRP A 176 0.08 -7.13 -15.61
N PHE A 177 0.70 -7.95 -16.46
CA PHE A 177 2.13 -8.25 -16.35
C PHE A 177 3.00 -7.02 -16.60
N ASP A 178 2.61 -6.13 -17.51
CA ASP A 178 3.29 -4.87 -17.77
C ASP A 178 3.25 -3.93 -16.56
N ILE A 179 2.10 -3.86 -15.86
CA ILE A 179 1.99 -3.12 -14.59
C ILE A 179 2.95 -3.72 -13.55
N TRP A 180 2.97 -5.04 -13.38
CA TRP A 180 3.85 -5.72 -12.42
C TRP A 180 5.34 -5.60 -12.77
N ASP A 181 5.70 -5.70 -14.04
CA ASP A 181 7.08 -5.45 -14.48
C ASP A 181 7.46 -3.99 -14.22
N GLY A 182 6.55 -3.05 -14.47
CA GLY A 182 6.71 -1.63 -14.12
C GLY A 182 6.97 -1.44 -12.61
N VAL A 183 6.15 -2.06 -11.76
CA VAL A 183 6.30 -2.03 -10.29
C VAL A 183 7.65 -2.61 -9.88
N ARG A 184 8.01 -3.79 -10.39
CA ARG A 184 9.27 -4.46 -10.09
C ARG A 184 10.47 -3.61 -10.53
N LYS A 185 10.43 -3.09 -11.75
CA LYS A 185 11.49 -2.27 -12.32
C LYS A 185 11.73 -1.02 -11.50
N ILE A 186 10.66 -0.37 -11.03
CA ILE A 186 10.80 0.81 -10.19
C ILE A 186 11.26 0.41 -8.80
N ALA A 187 10.56 -0.49 -8.11
CA ALA A 187 10.82 -0.82 -6.71
C ALA A 187 12.21 -1.45 -6.46
N TYR A 188 12.74 -2.23 -7.41
CA TYR A 188 13.97 -3.03 -7.20
C TYR A 188 15.12 -2.70 -8.14
N VAL A 189 14.83 -2.32 -9.38
CA VAL A 189 15.88 -2.20 -10.42
C VAL A 189 16.40 -0.77 -10.51
N LYS A 190 15.50 0.22 -10.44
CA LYS A 190 15.92 1.63 -10.43
C LYS A 190 16.68 1.94 -9.14
N ASN A 191 17.67 2.83 -9.26
CA ASN A 191 18.31 3.43 -8.11
C ASN A 191 17.33 4.38 -7.41
N HIS A 192 17.29 4.34 -6.08
CA HIS A 192 16.49 5.24 -5.23
C HIS A 192 17.48 6.17 -4.53
N PRO A 193 17.83 7.32 -5.12
CA PRO A 193 18.93 8.13 -4.62
C PRO A 193 18.57 8.81 -3.29
N VAL A 194 19.57 9.01 -2.44
CA VAL A 194 19.46 9.89 -1.28
C VAL A 194 19.91 11.29 -1.69
N GLY A 195 19.09 12.29 -1.40
CA GLY A 195 19.42 13.70 -1.61
C GLY A 195 19.69 14.40 -0.28
N GLU A 196 20.53 15.42 -0.32
CA GLU A 196 20.75 16.37 0.77
C GLU A 196 20.20 17.73 0.37
N VAL A 197 19.37 18.31 1.23
CA VAL A 197 18.86 19.68 1.06
C VAL A 197 20.02 20.66 1.23
N ALA A 198 20.15 21.59 0.29
CA ALA A 198 21.19 22.60 0.31
C ALA A 198 20.87 23.68 1.37
N HIS A 199 21.87 24.00 2.18
CA HIS A 199 21.78 25.03 3.21
C HIS A 199 22.92 26.04 3.05
N ASP A 200 22.70 27.27 3.50
CA ASP A 200 23.74 28.28 3.64
C ASP A 200 24.63 28.02 4.87
N GLU A 201 25.65 28.87 5.05
CA GLU A 201 26.59 28.79 6.18
C GLU A 201 25.93 28.98 7.57
N ASN A 202 24.74 29.56 7.62
CA ASN A 202 23.96 29.75 8.84
C ASN A 202 22.96 28.61 9.08
N GLY A 203 22.88 27.65 8.16
CA GLY A 203 21.95 26.53 8.19
C GLY A 203 20.59 26.84 7.58
N ASN A 204 20.38 27.96 6.89
CA ASN A 204 19.09 28.25 6.23
C ASN A 204 18.98 27.50 4.90
N THR A 205 17.80 26.94 4.62
CA THR A 205 17.54 26.25 3.34
C THR A 205 17.69 27.19 2.15
N LEU A 206 18.36 26.70 1.11
CA LEU A 206 18.55 27.40 -0.15
C LEU A 206 17.45 27.04 -1.15
N TYR A 207 16.97 28.06 -1.87
CA TYR A 207 15.96 27.92 -2.92
C TYR A 207 16.51 28.42 -4.25
N LEU A 208 16.00 27.90 -5.36
CA LEU A 208 16.35 28.39 -6.67
C LEU A 208 15.95 29.86 -6.79
N THR A 209 16.84 30.73 -7.26
CA THR A 209 16.58 32.17 -7.41
C THR A 209 16.65 32.62 -8.87
N ASP A 210 15.96 33.72 -9.18
CA ASP A 210 16.11 34.44 -10.44
C ASP A 210 17.43 35.23 -10.50
N GLU A 211 17.67 35.89 -11.63
CA GLU A 211 18.86 36.73 -11.86
C GLU A 211 19.02 37.87 -10.85
N ASN A 212 17.95 38.25 -10.15
CA ASN A 212 17.94 39.29 -9.12
C ASN A 212 18.05 38.73 -7.69
N GLY A 213 18.27 37.42 -7.53
CA GLY A 213 18.35 36.75 -6.24
C GLY A 213 17.00 36.52 -5.55
N LYS A 214 15.87 36.63 -6.27
CA LYS A 214 14.54 36.34 -5.69
C LYS A 214 14.18 34.86 -5.86
N PRO A 215 13.65 34.18 -4.82
CA PRO A 215 13.25 32.79 -4.93
C PRO A 215 12.17 32.55 -6.01
N ILE A 216 12.42 31.53 -6.85
CA ILE A 216 11.54 31.11 -7.93
C ILE A 216 10.53 30.08 -7.39
N LYS A 217 9.29 30.22 -7.85
CA LYS A 217 8.24 29.25 -7.61
C LYS A 217 8.06 28.33 -8.82
N GLY A 218 7.86 27.05 -8.57
CA GLY A 218 7.48 26.06 -9.58
C GLY A 218 6.07 26.31 -10.14
N SER A 219 5.66 25.46 -11.08
CA SER A 219 4.31 25.49 -11.68
C SER A 219 3.18 25.27 -10.67
N ASP A 220 3.50 24.72 -9.51
CA ASP A 220 2.63 24.50 -8.35
C ASP A 220 2.57 25.70 -7.40
N GLY A 221 3.27 26.80 -7.71
CA GLY A 221 3.31 28.01 -6.90
C GLY A 221 4.19 27.92 -5.65
N LYS A 222 5.02 26.87 -5.52
CA LYS A 222 5.91 26.64 -4.35
C LYS A 222 7.37 26.91 -4.69
N TYR A 223 8.16 27.33 -3.69
CA TYR A 223 9.59 27.53 -3.89
C TYR A 223 10.31 26.22 -4.21
N ILE A 224 11.20 26.27 -5.19
CA ILE A 224 12.00 25.11 -5.60
C ILE A 224 13.19 25.00 -4.65
N THR A 225 13.18 23.96 -3.83
CA THR A 225 14.25 23.68 -2.85
C THR A 225 15.48 23.18 -3.60
N LEU A 226 16.66 23.73 -3.30
CA LEU A 226 17.92 23.22 -3.87
C LEU A 226 18.37 22.00 -3.07
N TYR A 227 18.88 21.00 -3.78
CA TYR A 227 19.41 19.77 -3.20
C TYR A 227 20.48 19.17 -4.11
N ASN A 228 21.31 18.31 -3.54
CA ASN A 228 22.26 17.50 -4.29
C ASN A 228 22.00 16.02 -4.01
N PHE A 229 21.97 15.19 -5.05
CA PHE A 229 21.98 13.75 -4.86
C PHE A 229 23.37 13.28 -4.45
N LEU A 230 23.41 12.49 -3.38
CA LEU A 230 24.63 11.92 -2.85
C LEU A 230 25.17 10.83 -3.78
N LYS A 231 26.50 10.72 -3.82
CA LYS A 231 27.18 9.56 -4.38
C LYS A 231 27.06 8.37 -3.42
N PRO A 232 27.15 7.12 -3.91
CA PRO A 232 27.02 5.93 -3.07
C PRO A 232 27.96 5.90 -1.84
N GLU A 233 29.17 6.45 -1.95
CA GLU A 233 30.13 6.56 -0.83
C GLU A 233 29.69 7.56 0.25
N GLU A 234 28.98 8.63 -0.14
CA GLU A 234 28.46 9.67 0.74
C GLU A 234 27.20 9.20 1.48
N GLU A 235 26.35 8.39 0.82
CA GLU A 235 25.15 7.82 1.45
C GLU A 235 25.45 7.00 2.71
N ASN A 236 26.66 6.43 2.80
CA ASN A 236 27.10 5.63 3.95
C ASN A 236 27.68 6.48 5.10
N HIS A 237 27.90 7.78 4.89
CA HIS A 237 28.58 8.69 5.83
C HIS A 237 27.81 10.01 5.94
N LEU A 238 26.54 9.91 6.38
CA LEU A 238 25.67 11.05 6.57
C LEU A 238 26.16 11.89 7.76
N GLN A 239 26.06 13.21 7.62
CA GLN A 239 26.53 14.15 8.62
C GLN A 239 25.44 14.43 9.65
N LYS A 240 25.87 14.67 10.89
CA LYS A 240 24.98 15.03 12.00
C LYS A 240 24.68 16.51 11.95
N GLY A 241 23.44 16.88 12.25
CA GLY A 241 23.06 18.26 12.50
C GLY A 241 23.70 18.82 13.77
N PRO A 242 23.53 20.12 14.06
CA PRO A 242 24.09 20.79 15.24
C PRO A 242 23.69 20.16 16.59
N ASP A 243 22.55 19.47 16.65
CA ASP A 243 22.04 18.76 17.82
C ASP A 243 22.56 17.32 17.94
N GLY A 244 23.40 16.88 17.00
CA GLY A 244 24.01 15.56 16.96
C GLY A 244 23.14 14.47 16.33
N ALA A 245 21.93 14.79 15.84
CA ALA A 245 21.07 13.85 15.16
C ALA A 245 21.33 13.80 13.64
N VAL A 246 21.07 12.65 13.02
CA VAL A 246 21.00 12.54 11.55
C VAL A 246 19.53 12.53 11.13
N TYR A 247 19.19 13.34 10.13
CA TYR A 247 17.81 13.58 9.69
C TYR A 247 17.53 12.92 8.34
N MET A 248 16.51 12.07 8.28
CA MET A 248 16.12 11.41 7.03
C MET A 248 14.61 11.50 6.80
N PHE A 249 14.22 11.96 5.61
CA PHE A 249 12.84 12.04 5.17
C PHE A 249 12.51 10.94 4.13
N TYR A 250 11.38 10.28 4.30
CA TYR A 250 10.82 9.32 3.33
C TYR A 250 9.54 9.87 2.72
N ASN A 251 9.61 10.12 1.42
CA ASN A 251 8.57 10.82 0.69
C ASN A 251 7.42 9.90 0.22
N GLY A 252 6.30 10.52 -0.13
CA GLY A 252 5.09 9.91 -0.64
C GLY A 252 5.14 9.42 -2.09
N ILE A 253 3.97 9.44 -2.72
CA ILE A 253 3.68 8.96 -4.08
C ILE A 253 3.45 10.14 -5.03
N PHE A 254 3.63 9.93 -6.34
CA PHE A 254 3.41 10.97 -7.37
C PHE A 254 4.26 12.23 -7.17
N ASN A 255 5.48 12.06 -6.68
CA ASN A 255 6.38 13.18 -6.40
C ASN A 255 7.60 13.16 -7.32
N SER A 256 7.91 14.30 -7.90
CA SER A 256 9.20 14.57 -8.51
C SER A 256 10.30 14.65 -7.43
N PRO A 257 11.59 14.64 -7.84
CA PRO A 257 12.69 14.97 -6.94
C PRO A 257 12.51 16.28 -6.17
N ASP A 258 12.05 17.33 -6.85
CA ASP A 258 11.83 18.65 -6.25
C ASP A 258 10.70 18.61 -5.22
N ASP A 259 9.64 17.83 -5.50
CA ASP A 259 8.57 17.59 -4.53
C ASP A 259 9.08 16.86 -3.28
N ALA A 260 9.98 15.89 -3.45
CA ALA A 260 10.56 15.14 -2.35
C ALA A 260 11.43 16.01 -1.44
N ALA A 261 12.31 16.82 -2.03
CA ALA A 261 13.16 17.76 -1.28
C ALA A 261 12.31 18.79 -0.53
N ARG A 262 11.29 19.34 -1.20
CA ARG A 262 10.38 20.31 -0.60
C ARG A 262 9.56 19.71 0.54
N ASN A 263 9.04 18.49 0.37
CA ASN A 263 8.31 17.79 1.43
C ASN A 263 9.22 17.48 2.62
N ALA A 264 10.50 17.16 2.37
CA ALA A 264 11.49 16.97 3.42
C ALA A 264 11.66 18.24 4.26
N VAL A 265 11.80 19.40 3.61
CA VAL A 265 11.90 20.70 4.29
C VAL A 265 10.62 21.03 5.08
N GLN A 266 9.44 20.89 4.46
CA GLN A 266 8.17 21.22 5.09
C GLN A 266 7.90 20.35 6.34
N MET A 267 8.30 19.09 6.31
CA MET A 267 8.04 18.11 7.37
C MET A 267 9.29 17.77 8.19
N ALA A 268 10.29 18.64 8.12
CA ALA A 268 11.46 18.58 8.97
C ALA A 268 11.08 18.98 10.40
N VAL A 269 11.56 18.19 11.36
CA VAL A 269 11.50 18.56 12.79
C VAL A 269 12.52 19.64 13.09
N TYR A 270 13.65 19.58 12.39
CA TYR A 270 14.73 20.53 12.45
C TYR A 270 15.31 20.68 11.05
N ASN A 271 15.46 21.92 10.60
CA ASN A 271 15.86 22.26 9.23
C ASN A 271 16.94 23.35 9.22
N ASN A 272 17.88 23.24 10.17
CA ASN A 272 18.97 24.20 10.33
C ASN A 272 20.34 23.50 10.24
N GLY A 273 20.57 22.78 9.14
CA GLY A 273 21.76 21.95 8.92
C GLY A 273 21.48 20.76 8.00
N HIS A 274 22.24 19.68 8.15
CA HIS A 274 22.13 18.49 7.29
C HIS A 274 20.74 17.83 7.37
N LEU A 275 20.01 17.86 6.25
CA LEU A 275 18.70 17.24 6.09
C LEU A 275 18.70 16.37 4.82
N TYR A 276 18.53 15.07 5.01
CA TYR A 276 18.53 14.10 3.93
C TYR A 276 17.11 13.63 3.59
N PHE A 277 16.90 13.20 2.35
CA PHE A 277 15.66 12.57 1.92
C PHE A 277 15.94 11.42 0.96
N THR A 278 15.14 10.36 1.04
CA THR A 278 15.17 9.27 0.08
C THR A 278 14.15 9.54 -1.02
N TYR A 279 14.62 9.62 -2.27
CA TYR A 279 13.76 9.74 -3.43
C TYR A 279 13.34 8.36 -3.95
N PHE A 280 12.05 8.07 -3.83
CA PHE A 280 11.44 6.91 -4.48
C PHE A 280 11.10 7.30 -5.94
N PRO A 281 11.73 6.69 -6.97
CA PRO A 281 11.53 7.09 -8.35
C PRO A 281 10.08 6.99 -8.79
N GLN A 282 9.55 8.07 -9.36
CA GLN A 282 8.18 8.11 -9.84
C GLN A 282 8.03 7.38 -11.18
N SER A 283 6.91 6.67 -11.37
CA SER A 283 6.46 6.18 -12.66
C SER A 283 5.79 7.29 -13.48
N LYS A 284 6.02 7.29 -14.79
CA LYS A 284 5.24 8.13 -15.72
C LYS A 284 3.82 7.60 -15.93
N ASP A 285 3.61 6.32 -15.62
CA ASP A 285 2.30 5.66 -15.70
C ASP A 285 1.62 5.69 -14.31
N PRO A 286 0.46 6.37 -14.19
CA PRO A 286 -0.28 6.44 -12.93
C PRO A 286 -0.75 5.07 -12.41
N LEU A 287 -1.03 4.09 -13.27
CA LEU A 287 -1.44 2.75 -12.86
C LEU A 287 -0.26 1.99 -12.24
N VAL A 288 0.93 2.11 -12.82
CA VAL A 288 2.16 1.55 -12.23
C VAL A 288 2.48 2.22 -10.90
N GLU A 289 2.34 3.55 -10.80
CA GLU A 289 2.58 4.28 -9.55
C GLU A 289 1.62 3.83 -8.43
N LEU A 290 0.34 3.63 -8.76
CA LEU A 290 -0.64 3.06 -7.85
C LEU A 290 -0.34 1.59 -7.51
N GLY A 291 0.12 0.82 -8.49
CA GLY A 291 0.61 -0.55 -8.32
C GLY A 291 1.76 -0.64 -7.31
N ILE A 292 2.66 0.34 -7.27
CA ILE A 292 3.71 0.44 -6.26
C ILE A 292 3.11 0.65 -4.87
N ALA A 293 2.15 1.56 -4.71
CA ALA A 293 1.50 1.76 -3.41
C ALA A 293 0.76 0.49 -2.95
N PHE A 294 0.08 -0.21 -3.87
CA PHE A 294 -0.53 -1.51 -3.59
C PHE A 294 0.52 -2.54 -3.14
N TYR A 295 1.62 -2.64 -3.89
CA TYR A 295 2.74 -3.52 -3.58
C TYR A 295 3.27 -3.27 -2.17
N GLN A 296 3.58 -2.01 -1.84
CA GLN A 296 4.08 -1.65 -0.51
C GLN A 296 3.03 -1.91 0.59
N LYS A 297 1.74 -1.69 0.33
CA LYS A 297 0.70 -1.88 1.34
C LYS A 297 0.47 -3.36 1.69
N PHE A 298 0.49 -4.23 0.69
CA PHE A 298 -0.01 -5.60 0.85
C PHE A 298 1.06 -6.70 0.69
N LEU A 299 2.11 -6.46 -0.11
CA LEU A 299 3.04 -7.52 -0.51
C LEU A 299 4.48 -7.32 0.02
N GLU A 300 4.96 -6.08 0.14
CA GLU A 300 6.35 -5.79 0.52
C GLU A 300 6.69 -6.33 1.92
N GLY A 301 7.79 -7.08 2.00
CA GLY A 301 8.28 -7.76 3.22
C GLY A 301 7.66 -9.13 3.40
N ASN A 302 6.32 -9.21 3.45
CA ASN A 302 5.60 -10.45 3.73
C ASN A 302 5.83 -11.54 2.65
N ILE A 303 5.50 -11.20 1.40
CA ILE A 303 5.47 -12.13 0.26
C ILE A 303 6.46 -11.68 -0.82
N GLY A 304 6.60 -10.37 -1.00
CA GLY A 304 7.53 -9.76 -1.94
C GLY A 304 8.78 -9.20 -1.26
N GLY A 305 9.82 -8.94 -2.05
CA GLY A 305 11.07 -8.38 -1.54
C GLY A 305 10.97 -6.91 -1.12
N LEU A 306 11.92 -6.44 -0.31
CA LEU A 306 11.97 -5.02 0.02
C LEU A 306 12.39 -4.18 -1.19
N SER A 307 11.71 -3.05 -1.40
CA SER A 307 12.12 -2.03 -2.37
C SER A 307 13.45 -1.41 -1.96
N ASN A 308 14.13 -0.75 -2.90
CA ASN A 308 15.41 -0.11 -2.63
C ASN A 308 15.30 1.03 -1.60
N SER A 309 14.17 1.76 -1.56
CA SER A 309 13.93 2.76 -0.51
C SER A 309 13.79 2.09 0.86
N THR A 310 13.08 0.97 0.94
CA THR A 310 12.89 0.25 2.21
C THR A 310 14.21 -0.35 2.72
N LYS A 311 15.07 -0.83 1.82
CA LYS A 311 16.43 -1.27 2.18
C LYS A 311 17.30 -0.12 2.69
N LYS A 312 17.26 1.04 2.02
CA LYS A 312 17.97 2.26 2.48
C LYS A 312 17.45 2.74 3.83
N PHE A 313 16.14 2.60 4.09
CA PHE A 313 15.56 2.81 5.41
C PHE A 313 16.16 1.89 6.48
N GLN A 314 16.23 0.59 6.22
CA GLN A 314 16.82 -0.35 7.17
C GLN A 314 18.30 -0.05 7.42
N ASP A 315 19.07 0.26 6.37
CA ASP A 315 20.48 0.64 6.49
C ASP A 315 20.65 1.91 7.35
N PHE A 316 19.84 2.95 7.09
CA PHE A 316 19.85 4.18 7.88
C PHE A 316 19.58 3.92 9.37
N VAL A 317 18.51 3.21 9.70
CA VAL A 317 18.15 2.92 11.09
C VAL A 317 19.21 2.05 11.77
N SER A 318 19.76 1.06 11.06
CA SER A 318 20.79 0.18 11.62
C SER A 318 22.10 0.91 11.94
N ARG A 319 22.46 1.94 11.17
CA ARG A 319 23.67 2.74 11.39
C ARG A 319 23.49 3.81 12.44
N TYR A 320 22.45 4.63 12.28
CA TYR A 320 22.32 5.88 13.05
C TYR A 320 21.33 5.77 14.21
N GLY A 321 20.51 4.72 14.27
CA GLY A 321 19.40 4.65 15.22
C GLY A 321 19.79 4.60 16.70
N ASN A 322 21.02 4.19 17.01
CA ASN A 322 21.58 4.25 18.36
C ASN A 322 22.52 5.44 18.60
N GLU A 323 22.86 6.19 17.54
CA GLU A 323 23.72 7.37 17.61
C GLU A 323 22.94 8.67 17.78
N GLY A 324 21.66 8.67 17.41
CA GLY A 324 20.79 9.84 17.37
C GLY A 324 20.27 10.03 15.95
N ALA A 325 19.01 9.66 15.72
CA ALA A 325 18.39 9.73 14.41
C ALA A 325 16.96 10.27 14.50
N ILE A 326 16.59 11.07 13.50
CA ILE A 326 15.23 11.58 13.34
C ILE A 326 14.74 11.17 11.96
N VAL A 327 13.66 10.38 11.95
CA VAL A 327 13.05 9.91 10.71
C VAL A 327 11.67 10.52 10.53
N SER A 328 11.50 11.27 9.45
CA SER A 328 10.21 11.82 9.04
C SER A 328 9.65 11.04 7.84
N MET A 329 8.35 10.78 7.83
CA MET A 329 7.69 9.98 6.79
C MET A 329 6.31 10.54 6.45
N HIS A 330 6.01 10.70 5.17
CA HIS A 330 4.71 11.21 4.71
C HIS A 330 4.01 10.26 3.77
N SER A 331 2.69 10.13 3.89
CA SER A 331 1.85 9.42 2.92
C SER A 331 2.32 7.98 2.70
N ARG A 332 2.58 7.56 1.46
CA ARG A 332 3.19 6.25 1.12
C ARG A 332 4.57 6.04 1.76
N GLY A 333 5.33 7.11 2.04
CA GLY A 333 6.63 7.03 2.71
C GLY A 333 6.56 6.33 4.07
N THR A 334 5.42 6.38 4.75
CA THR A 334 5.20 5.62 5.99
C THR A 334 5.14 4.11 5.77
N LEU A 335 4.75 3.63 4.58
CA LEU A 335 4.82 2.21 4.22
C LEU A 335 6.27 1.77 3.99
N THR A 336 7.08 2.63 3.37
CA THR A 336 8.53 2.35 3.19
C THR A 336 9.20 2.13 4.55
N GLY A 337 9.02 3.04 5.50
CA GLY A 337 9.56 2.88 6.85
C GLY A 337 8.88 1.76 7.63
N GLY A 338 7.54 1.69 7.59
CA GLY A 338 6.76 0.69 8.32
C GLY A 338 7.08 -0.75 7.92
N ASN A 339 7.19 -1.03 6.62
CA ASN A 339 7.58 -2.35 6.11
C ASN A 339 9.02 -2.68 6.49
N GLY A 340 9.93 -1.70 6.40
CA GLY A 340 11.32 -1.88 6.79
C GLY A 340 11.47 -2.21 8.28
N LEU A 341 10.72 -1.52 9.16
CA LEU A 341 10.69 -1.81 10.60
C LEU A 341 10.11 -3.21 10.85
N ARG A 342 8.97 -3.54 10.24
CA ARG A 342 8.30 -4.83 10.44
C ARG A 342 9.19 -5.99 10.02
N ASP A 343 9.85 -5.89 8.87
CA ASP A 343 10.74 -6.92 8.36
C ASP A 343 12.00 -7.11 9.24
N LEU A 344 12.52 -6.04 9.88
CA LEU A 344 13.58 -6.16 10.89
C LEU A 344 13.08 -6.94 12.13
N GLU A 345 11.87 -6.64 12.57
CA GLU A 345 11.23 -7.34 13.69
C GLU A 345 10.94 -8.82 13.39
N GLU A 346 10.42 -9.14 12.21
CA GLU A 346 10.16 -10.52 11.77
C GLU A 346 11.45 -11.35 11.71
N ARG A 347 12.58 -10.71 11.42
CA ARG A 347 13.93 -11.31 11.48
C ARG A 347 14.51 -11.39 12.89
N GLY A 348 13.78 -10.94 13.92
CA GLY A 348 14.21 -10.95 15.31
C GLY A 348 15.33 -9.95 15.63
N ILE A 349 15.54 -8.95 14.77
CA ILE A 349 16.53 -7.89 14.99
C ILE A 349 15.92 -6.90 15.97
N HIS A 350 16.64 -6.52 17.03
CA HIS A 350 16.20 -5.51 17.99
C HIS A 350 17.40 -4.76 18.57
N GLY A 351 17.14 -3.73 19.38
CA GLY A 351 18.19 -2.89 19.99
C GLY A 351 18.93 -1.95 19.04
N ILE A 352 18.35 -1.61 17.88
CA ILE A 352 18.97 -0.78 16.82
C ILE A 352 18.43 0.65 16.74
N ALA A 353 17.31 0.95 17.42
CA ALA A 353 16.60 2.23 17.32
C ALA A 353 16.43 2.94 18.67
N LYS A 354 17.37 2.77 19.60
CA LYS A 354 17.26 3.27 20.99
C LYS A 354 17.24 4.79 21.11
N LYS A 355 17.83 5.49 20.14
CA LYS A 355 17.90 6.95 20.08
C LYS A 355 17.26 7.51 18.81
N THR A 356 16.29 6.79 18.25
CA THR A 356 15.56 7.21 17.06
C THR A 356 14.20 7.78 17.43
N ASP A 357 13.85 8.95 16.89
CA ASP A 357 12.48 9.45 16.92
C ASP A 357 11.86 9.39 15.51
N PHE A 358 10.62 8.92 15.45
CA PHE A 358 9.87 8.75 14.20
C PHE A 358 8.69 9.73 14.15
N TYR A 359 8.59 10.48 13.05
CA TYR A 359 7.56 11.49 12.80
C TYR A 359 6.76 11.11 11.54
N LEU A 360 5.47 10.83 11.71
CA LEU A 360 4.61 10.31 10.65
C LEU A 360 3.49 11.30 10.32
N PHE A 361 3.34 11.61 9.04
CA PHE A 361 2.43 12.62 8.53
C PHE A 361 1.48 11.99 7.50
N GLY A 362 0.16 12.11 7.69
CA GLY A 362 -0.84 11.59 6.73
C GLY A 362 -0.63 10.11 6.37
N SER A 363 -0.34 9.28 7.38
CA SER A 363 0.25 7.94 7.20
C SER A 363 -0.63 6.96 6.44
N ALA A 364 -0.13 6.40 5.33
CA ALA A 364 -0.78 5.27 4.65
C ALA A 364 -0.56 3.92 5.38
N ALA A 365 0.43 3.87 6.29
CA ALA A 365 0.69 2.75 7.17
C ALA A 365 -0.15 2.82 8.45
N HIS A 366 -0.40 1.68 9.08
CA HIS A 366 -1.12 1.62 10.35
C HIS A 366 -0.20 2.06 11.51
N LEU A 367 -0.49 3.22 12.10
CA LEU A 367 0.38 3.91 13.06
C LEU A 367 0.66 3.09 14.32
N GLN A 368 -0.36 2.41 14.87
CA GLN A 368 -0.18 1.59 16.07
C GLN A 368 0.76 0.39 15.83
N SER A 369 0.77 -0.15 14.59
CA SER A 369 1.72 -1.21 14.23
C SER A 369 3.15 -0.69 14.28
N ILE A 370 3.38 0.49 13.71
CA ILE A 370 4.70 1.13 13.71
C ILE A 370 5.15 1.43 15.14
N ALA A 371 4.29 2.02 15.98
CA ALA A 371 4.61 2.28 17.38
C ALA A 371 5.03 1.01 18.14
N ASN A 372 4.36 -0.11 17.89
CA ASN A 372 4.68 -1.40 18.49
C ASN A 372 6.01 -1.98 18.03
N THR A 373 6.32 -1.85 16.73
CA THR A 373 7.60 -2.30 16.18
C THR A 373 8.75 -1.38 16.63
N VAL A 374 8.52 -0.08 16.79
CA VAL A 374 9.52 0.84 17.36
C VAL A 374 9.84 0.49 18.83
N ASP A 375 8.84 0.15 19.65
CA ASP A 375 9.06 -0.36 21.02
C ASP A 375 9.92 -1.63 21.02
N TYR A 376 9.65 -2.56 20.10
CA TYR A 376 10.46 -3.77 19.94
C TYR A 376 11.90 -3.48 19.52
N LEU A 377 12.09 -2.74 18.43
CA LEU A 377 13.41 -2.46 17.85
C LEU A 377 14.29 -1.58 18.73
N SER A 378 13.70 -0.88 19.70
CA SER A 378 14.42 -0.04 20.66
C SER A 378 14.65 -0.71 22.01
N ASP A 379 14.31 -1.99 22.19
CA ASP A 379 14.30 -2.67 23.50
C ASP A 379 13.44 -1.94 24.55
N GLY A 380 12.44 -1.18 24.10
CA GLY A 380 11.59 -0.36 24.94
C GLY A 380 12.20 0.97 25.38
N GLU A 381 13.35 1.39 24.86
CA GLU A 381 13.87 2.74 25.10
C GLU A 381 13.02 3.81 24.38
N LYS A 382 12.39 3.44 23.26
CA LYS A 382 11.47 4.29 22.50
C LYS A 382 10.14 3.57 22.31
N ASN A 383 9.12 3.98 23.07
CA ASN A 383 7.81 3.33 23.08
C ASN A 383 6.69 4.17 22.47
N TYR A 384 7.02 5.17 21.67
CA TYR A 384 6.04 6.00 20.97
C TYR A 384 6.59 6.49 19.63
N ILE A 385 5.67 6.96 18.79
CA ILE A 385 5.95 7.72 17.58
C ILE A 385 5.21 9.07 17.61
N TYR A 386 5.69 10.04 16.86
CA TYR A 386 5.00 11.33 16.67
C TYR A 386 4.13 11.27 15.43
N VAL A 387 2.90 11.76 15.52
CA VAL A 387 1.91 11.63 14.45
C VAL A 387 1.15 12.92 14.18
N GLN A 388 0.91 13.19 12.90
CA GLN A 388 -0.02 14.21 12.41
C GLN A 388 -0.92 13.60 11.33
N GLY A 389 -2.24 13.73 11.50
CA GLY A 389 -3.22 13.18 10.57
C GLY A 389 -4.54 13.94 10.65
N HIS A 390 -5.08 14.37 9.52
CA HIS A 390 -6.34 15.10 9.47
C HIS A 390 -7.55 14.16 9.32
N ILE A 391 -8.68 14.47 9.96
CA ILE A 391 -9.91 13.64 9.87
C ILE A 391 -10.45 13.47 8.44
N LEU A 392 -10.22 14.47 7.59
CA LEU A 392 -10.59 14.45 6.18
C LEU A 392 -9.42 14.10 5.25
N ASP A 393 -8.35 13.52 5.78
CA ASP A 393 -7.30 12.89 4.97
C ASP A 393 -7.63 11.39 4.80
N PRO A 394 -8.11 10.96 3.62
CA PRO A 394 -8.46 9.57 3.37
C PRO A 394 -7.24 8.65 3.26
N ILE A 395 -6.04 9.19 2.98
CA ILE A 395 -4.82 8.38 2.99
C ILE A 395 -4.53 7.91 4.42
N SER A 396 -4.69 8.81 5.40
CA SER A 396 -4.52 8.46 6.81
C SER A 396 -5.69 7.65 7.36
N THR A 397 -6.91 8.13 7.17
CA THR A 397 -8.11 7.59 7.85
C THR A 397 -8.69 6.35 7.20
N VAL A 398 -8.69 6.28 5.86
CA VAL A 398 -9.28 5.16 5.11
C VAL A 398 -8.22 4.14 4.74
N ILE A 399 -7.11 4.55 4.12
CA ILE A 399 -6.05 3.61 3.69
C ILE A 399 -5.20 3.16 4.89
N GLY A 400 -4.82 4.10 5.74
CA GLY A 400 -4.03 3.83 6.94
C GLY A 400 -4.83 3.24 8.10
N TYR A 401 -6.16 3.39 8.10
CA TYR A 401 -7.05 3.07 9.23
C TYR A 401 -6.64 3.78 10.53
N ASN A 402 -6.13 5.01 10.40
CA ASN A 402 -5.58 5.75 11.53
C ASN A 402 -6.59 6.73 12.12
N TRP A 403 -6.55 6.85 13.45
CA TRP A 403 -7.27 7.90 14.15
C TRP A 403 -6.63 9.27 13.85
N PRO A 404 -7.44 10.30 13.55
CA PRO A 404 -6.94 11.63 13.25
C PRO A 404 -6.50 12.36 14.52
N THR A 405 -5.62 13.34 14.33
CA THR A 405 -5.12 14.26 15.36
C THR A 405 -5.46 15.73 15.08
N ALA A 406 -6.03 16.04 13.91
CA ALA A 406 -6.50 17.37 13.54
C ALA A 406 -7.86 17.34 12.82
N TYR A 407 -8.63 18.42 12.97
CA TYR A 407 -10.05 18.47 12.58
C TYR A 407 -10.47 19.79 11.90
N GLN A 408 -9.59 20.79 11.82
CA GLN A 408 -9.95 22.11 11.32
C GLN A 408 -10.12 22.10 9.79
N VAL A 409 -11.17 22.77 9.31
CA VAL A 409 -11.48 22.89 7.89
C VAL A 409 -11.75 24.36 7.53
N PRO A 410 -11.50 24.79 6.27
CA PRO A 410 -11.68 26.17 5.88
C PRO A 410 -13.18 26.55 5.85
N LEU A 411 -13.57 27.51 6.68
CA LEU A 411 -14.93 28.09 6.69
C LEU A 411 -15.02 29.32 5.77
N LYS A 412 -14.53 29.22 4.53
CA LYS A 412 -14.57 30.32 3.54
C LYS A 412 -15.89 30.33 2.79
N PHE A 413 -16.33 31.48 2.30
CA PHE A 413 -17.49 31.55 1.38
C PHE A 413 -17.07 31.05 -0.02
N PRO A 414 -17.90 30.22 -0.72
CA PRO A 414 -19.25 29.79 -0.36
C PRO A 414 -19.31 28.46 0.40
N TYR A 415 -18.19 27.85 0.83
CA TYR A 415 -18.16 26.56 1.54
C TYR A 415 -19.08 26.52 2.78
N VAL A 416 -19.20 27.65 3.49
CA VAL A 416 -20.12 27.80 4.63
C VAL A 416 -21.61 27.71 4.25
N LEU A 417 -21.98 27.95 2.99
CA LEU A 417 -23.36 27.78 2.51
C LEU A 417 -23.72 26.31 2.27
N PHE A 418 -22.72 25.42 2.15
CA PHE A 418 -22.89 24.02 1.81
C PHE A 418 -22.04 23.11 2.71
N LEU A 419 -22.18 23.27 4.03
CA LEU A 419 -21.52 22.48 5.08
C LEU A 419 -21.46 20.95 4.80
N PRO A 420 -22.52 20.28 4.28
CA PRO A 420 -22.46 18.83 4.02
C PRO A 420 -21.47 18.40 2.92
N VAL A 421 -21.07 19.33 2.04
CA VAL A 421 -20.20 19.05 0.89
C VAL A 421 -18.71 19.21 1.24
N ILE A 422 -18.40 19.88 2.34
CA ILE A 422 -17.01 20.12 2.78
C ILE A 422 -16.20 18.83 2.88
N PRO A 423 -16.69 17.74 3.53
CA PRO A 423 -15.95 16.47 3.56
C PRO A 423 -15.59 15.92 2.17
N MET A 424 -16.51 16.00 1.21
CA MET A 424 -16.27 15.50 -0.16
C MET A 424 -15.20 16.30 -0.88
N ILE A 425 -15.23 17.63 -0.74
CA ILE A 425 -14.25 18.52 -1.39
C ILE A 425 -12.85 18.30 -0.79
N GLU A 426 -12.77 18.26 0.54
CA GLU A 426 -11.48 18.11 1.22
C GLU A 426 -10.86 16.73 1.00
N GLN A 427 -11.66 15.66 1.08
CA GLN A 427 -11.18 14.30 0.79
C GLN A 427 -10.81 14.14 -0.69
N GLY A 428 -11.60 14.70 -1.61
CA GLY A 428 -11.30 14.69 -3.04
C GLY A 428 -10.01 15.43 -3.35
N GLY A 429 -9.83 16.63 -2.78
CA GLY A 429 -8.60 17.42 -2.89
C GLY A 429 -7.38 16.67 -2.35
N ALA A 430 -7.51 16.01 -1.21
CA ALA A 430 -6.44 15.18 -0.65
C ALA A 430 -6.04 14.01 -1.57
N LEU A 431 -7.01 13.29 -2.15
CA LEU A 431 -6.75 12.14 -3.04
C LEU A 431 -6.02 12.52 -4.32
N ILE A 432 -6.37 13.67 -4.91
CA ILE A 432 -5.76 14.14 -6.17
C ILE A 432 -4.48 14.95 -5.94
N GLY A 433 -4.02 15.08 -4.68
CA GLY A 433 -2.82 15.82 -4.34
C GLY A 433 -2.95 17.35 -4.45
N HIS A 434 -4.17 17.89 -4.32
CA HIS A 434 -4.40 19.34 -4.30
C HIS A 434 -3.59 20.02 -3.18
N ASN A 435 -3.25 21.30 -3.36
CA ASN A 435 -2.56 22.08 -2.36
C ASN A 435 -3.12 23.52 -2.31
N PRO A 436 -3.49 24.05 -1.14
CA PRO A 436 -3.51 23.39 0.17
C PRO A 436 -4.56 22.25 0.21
N SER A 437 -4.31 21.21 1.01
CA SER A 437 -5.27 20.12 1.28
C SER A 437 -4.99 19.47 2.64
N THR A 438 -5.96 18.72 3.12
CA THR A 438 -5.88 17.95 4.37
C THR A 438 -4.78 16.90 4.38
N HIS A 439 -4.22 16.52 3.22
CA HIS A 439 -3.12 15.56 3.11
C HIS A 439 -1.75 16.21 2.91
N ASN A 440 -1.69 17.44 2.40
CA ASN A 440 -0.42 18.12 2.06
C ASN A 440 -0.02 19.21 3.07
N CYS A 441 -0.90 19.54 4.04
CA CYS A 441 -0.73 20.65 4.96
C CYS A 441 -0.20 20.24 6.34
N TYR A 442 0.76 19.31 6.41
CA TYR A 442 1.40 18.87 7.66
C TYR A 442 2.76 19.55 7.91
N GLY A 443 3.28 19.46 9.13
CA GLY A 443 4.57 20.03 9.52
C GLY A 443 4.56 21.56 9.54
N ASP A 444 5.67 22.19 9.15
CA ASP A 444 5.79 23.65 8.97
C ASP A 444 5.21 24.08 7.62
N ALA A 445 3.93 23.76 7.41
CA ALA A 445 3.22 24.08 6.19
C ALA A 445 2.95 25.59 6.06
N SER A 446 2.66 26.04 4.84
CA SER A 446 2.41 27.46 4.55
C SER A 446 1.34 28.10 5.45
N ARG A 447 1.37 29.43 5.59
CA ARG A 447 0.34 30.18 6.34
C ARG A 447 -1.08 29.90 5.83
N GLU A 448 -1.23 29.63 4.54
CA GLU A 448 -2.53 29.23 3.98
C GLU A 448 -2.98 27.86 4.51
N CYS A 449 -2.08 26.88 4.55
CA CYS A 449 -2.33 25.58 5.19
C CYS A 449 -2.73 25.74 6.65
N GLN A 450 -1.97 26.52 7.42
CA GLN A 450 -2.25 26.78 8.84
C GLN A 450 -3.60 27.48 9.05
N THR A 451 -3.97 28.39 8.15
CA THR A 451 -5.26 29.10 8.20
C THR A 451 -6.42 28.15 7.87
N ASN A 452 -6.26 27.31 6.86
CA ASN A 452 -7.33 26.43 6.38
C ASN A 452 -7.52 25.20 7.27
N TYR A 453 -6.42 24.61 7.78
CA TYR A 453 -6.43 23.30 8.44
C TYR A 453 -5.84 23.29 9.86
N GLY A 454 -5.47 24.46 10.37
CA GLY A 454 -4.89 24.61 11.71
C GLY A 454 -3.39 24.30 11.74
N SER A 455 -2.78 24.54 12.90
CA SER A 455 -1.45 24.04 13.22
C SER A 455 -1.56 22.61 13.74
N PHE A 456 -0.66 21.75 13.30
CA PHE A 456 -0.62 20.35 13.73
C PHE A 456 0.44 20.22 14.82
N ASP A 457 0.00 20.04 16.07
CA ASP A 457 0.93 19.66 17.14
C ASP A 457 1.34 18.19 16.96
N PHE A 458 2.60 17.88 17.27
CA PHE A 458 3.09 16.51 17.25
C PHE A 458 2.49 15.72 18.41
N ASN A 459 1.56 14.83 18.09
CA ASN A 459 0.93 13.96 19.07
C ASN A 459 1.74 12.68 19.23
N LYS A 460 1.96 12.23 20.47
CA LYS A 460 2.62 10.95 20.75
C LYS A 460 1.59 9.82 20.71
N LEU A 461 1.82 8.84 19.84
CA LEU A 461 1.11 7.56 19.85
C LEU A 461 2.01 6.51 20.51
N TYR A 462 1.61 6.03 21.69
CA TYR A 462 2.36 5.04 22.45
C TYR A 462 2.10 3.61 21.96
N SER A 463 3.09 2.75 22.13
CA SER A 463 2.96 1.32 21.91
C SER A 463 1.94 0.72 22.88
N THR A 464 1.17 -0.25 22.39
CA THR A 464 0.26 -1.08 23.18
C THR A 464 0.89 -2.40 23.64
N ARG A 465 2.18 -2.62 23.38
CA ARG A 465 2.88 -3.84 23.83
C ARG A 465 2.98 -3.86 25.35
N THR A 466 2.52 -4.97 25.93
CA THR A 466 2.71 -5.25 27.34
C THR A 466 4.11 -5.82 27.56
N ARG A 467 4.98 -5.04 28.21
CA ARG A 467 6.30 -5.54 28.63
C ARG A 467 6.09 -6.62 29.69
N THR A 468 6.34 -7.88 29.34
CA THR A 468 6.60 -8.89 30.35
C THR A 468 7.93 -8.52 30.99
N LYS A 469 7.89 -8.01 32.23
CA LYS A 469 9.10 -7.86 33.05
C LYS A 469 9.73 -9.25 33.17
N LYS A 470 10.84 -9.48 32.46
CA LYS A 470 11.73 -10.59 32.75
C LYS A 470 12.63 -10.25 33.92
#